data_AF-A0A6C0R8H0-F1
#
_entry.id   AF-A0A6C0R8H0-F1
#
_cell.length_a   1.000
_cell.length_b   1.000
_cell.length_c   1.000
_cell.angle_alpha   90.00
_cell.angle_beta   90.00
_cell.angle_gamma   90.00
#
_symmetry.space_group_name_H-M   'P 1'
#
loop_
_entity.id
_entity.type
_entity.pdbx_description
1 polymer ?
#
loop_
_entity_poly.entity_id
_entity_poly.type
_entity_poly.pdbx_seq_one_letter_code
_entity_poly.pdbx_strand_id
1 'polypeptide(L)'
;MADIFFGTPVGIREEQCFASRKELIEADLHRYTVHGIDGNGNEGASAIVLSDGYEDDEDWGDYIIYTGHGGNDSSSKKQVDHQSWDSPGNKGLVVSQQRQLPVRVIRGFKHKSKLSPISGYKYGGLYRVVDHWEDRGKSGYIICRFKLVKEEILEKDYTASVGNGVMVLLKSPGRDSKWFSIGVDAPRAQRISSESKMAQLLTNKKVGDTIDFGNGFEILEIRKYLSK
;
A
#
# COMPACT_ATOMS: atom_id res chain seq x y z
N MET A 1 19.49 19.93 3.65
CA MET A 1 18.62 19.18 2.72
C MET A 1 17.25 19.83 2.80
N ALA A 2 16.56 20.01 1.68
CA ALA A 2 15.16 20.46 1.72
C ALA A 2 14.31 19.37 2.39
N ASP A 3 13.31 19.80 3.16
CA ASP A 3 12.39 18.92 3.87
C ASP A 3 11.68 17.97 2.89
N ILE A 4 11.33 16.76 3.37
CA ILE A 4 10.61 15.79 2.53
C ILE A 4 9.15 16.25 2.35
N PHE A 5 8.75 16.49 1.10
CA PHE A 5 7.35 16.71 0.75
C PHE A 5 6.61 15.38 0.56
N PHE A 6 5.49 15.22 1.27
CA PHE A 6 4.61 14.06 1.22
C PHE A 6 3.28 14.43 0.53
N GLY A 7 2.88 13.68 -0.50
CA GLY A 7 1.66 13.93 -1.29
C GLY A 7 1.94 14.20 -2.76
N THR A 8 0.91 14.62 -3.49
CA THR A 8 1.00 14.97 -4.93
C THR A 8 1.40 16.44 -5.08
N PRO A 9 2.47 16.77 -5.84
CA PRO A 9 2.85 18.15 -6.09
C PRO A 9 1.75 18.92 -6.85
N VAL A 10 1.69 20.24 -6.63
CA VAL A 10 0.66 21.09 -7.25
C VAL A 10 0.77 21.01 -8.78
N GLY A 11 -0.37 20.81 -9.44
CA GLY A 11 -0.46 20.75 -10.90
C GLY A 11 -0.12 19.39 -11.51
N ILE A 12 0.35 18.42 -10.72
CA ILE A 12 0.62 17.06 -11.19
C ILE A 12 -0.62 16.19 -11.06
N ARG A 13 -0.87 15.37 -12.08
CA ARG A 13 -2.01 14.43 -12.12
C ARG A 13 -1.52 12.99 -12.25
N GLU A 14 -2.27 12.05 -11.69
CA GLU A 14 -2.05 10.63 -11.95
C GLU A 14 -2.10 10.35 -13.45
N GLU A 15 -1.32 9.35 -13.89
CA GLU A 15 -1.08 8.96 -15.28
C GLU A 15 -0.28 9.99 -16.12
N GLN A 16 0.09 11.13 -15.55
CA GLN A 16 0.99 12.07 -16.23
C GLN A 16 2.36 11.44 -16.49
N CYS A 17 2.85 11.62 -17.72
CA CYS A 17 4.12 11.08 -18.19
C CYS A 17 5.22 12.15 -18.19
N PHE A 18 6.44 11.70 -17.94
CA PHE A 18 7.67 12.49 -17.86
C PHE A 18 8.75 11.78 -18.67
N ALA A 19 9.51 12.51 -19.48
CA ALA A 19 10.48 11.90 -20.38
C ALA A 19 11.71 11.37 -19.62
N SER A 20 12.02 11.92 -18.44
CA SER A 20 13.25 11.61 -17.71
C SER A 20 13.13 11.72 -16.20
N ARG A 21 14.14 11.17 -15.49
CA ARG A 21 14.31 11.37 -14.04
C ARG A 21 14.52 12.84 -13.67
N LYS A 22 15.08 13.65 -14.57
CA LYS A 22 15.28 15.09 -14.36
C LYS A 22 13.93 15.81 -14.31
N GLU A 23 13.02 15.46 -15.22
CA GLU A 23 11.67 16.02 -15.22
C GLU A 23 10.87 15.62 -13.98
N LEU A 24 11.08 14.41 -13.43
CA LEU A 24 10.48 14.04 -12.13
C LEU A 24 10.99 14.92 -10.98
N ILE A 25 12.27 15.32 -11.01
CA ILE A 25 12.84 16.24 -10.01
C ILE A 25 12.26 17.64 -10.19
N GLU A 26 12.21 18.15 -11.43
CA GLU A 26 11.64 19.46 -11.75
C GLU A 26 10.14 19.55 -11.41
N ALA A 27 9.43 18.42 -11.40
CA ALA A 27 8.03 18.29 -11.00
C ALA A 27 7.84 17.94 -9.51
N ASP A 28 8.89 17.95 -8.69
CA ASP A 28 8.89 17.59 -7.26
C ASP A 28 8.34 16.18 -6.94
N LEU A 29 8.32 15.28 -7.92
CA LEU A 29 7.86 13.90 -7.75
C LEU A 29 8.91 13.01 -7.08
N HIS A 30 10.20 13.27 -7.33
CA HIS A 30 11.31 12.48 -6.80
C HIS A 30 12.60 13.31 -6.77
N ARG A 31 13.38 13.30 -5.69
CA ARG A 31 14.55 14.19 -5.51
C ARG A 31 15.86 13.68 -6.12
N TYR A 32 15.94 12.40 -6.43
CA TYR A 32 17.16 11.77 -6.97
C TYR A 32 16.99 11.31 -8.42
N THR A 33 18.10 11.25 -9.16
CA THR A 33 18.16 10.75 -10.54
C THR A 33 18.37 9.24 -10.65
N VAL A 34 18.92 8.61 -9.61
CA VAL A 34 19.30 7.18 -9.63
C VAL A 34 18.47 6.36 -8.65
N HIS A 35 18.38 6.79 -7.39
CA HIS A 35 17.76 5.99 -6.32
C HIS A 35 16.32 5.61 -6.62
N GLY A 36 15.94 4.36 -6.31
CA GLY A 36 14.56 3.90 -6.45
C GLY A 36 13.64 4.43 -5.36
N ILE A 37 14.19 4.72 -4.17
CA ILE A 37 13.44 5.23 -3.02
C ILE A 37 13.91 6.66 -2.75
N ASP A 38 12.95 7.57 -2.58
CA ASP A 38 13.17 8.92 -2.09
C ASP A 38 12.74 9.01 -0.63
N GLY A 39 13.70 8.97 0.30
CA GLY A 39 13.40 8.94 1.72
C GLY A 39 14.62 8.83 2.62
N ASN A 40 14.36 8.95 3.92
CA ASN A 40 15.33 8.65 4.96
C ASN A 40 14.66 8.02 6.18
N GLY A 41 15.47 7.39 7.04
CA GLY A 41 14.99 6.69 8.24
C GLY A 41 14.49 7.55 9.40
N ASN A 42 14.45 8.89 9.26
CA ASN A 42 13.99 9.80 10.31
C ASN A 42 12.63 10.42 9.97
N GLU A 43 12.45 10.85 8.72
CA GLU A 43 11.26 11.54 8.24
C GLU A 43 10.28 10.59 7.56
N GLY A 44 10.79 9.61 6.80
CA GLY A 44 10.01 8.69 5.98
C GLY A 44 10.51 8.66 4.53
N ALA A 45 9.85 7.84 3.71
CA ALA A 45 9.99 7.82 2.26
C ALA A 45 8.74 8.38 1.58
N SER A 46 8.92 9.37 0.69
CA SER A 46 7.84 10.07 0.00
C SER A 46 7.59 9.59 -1.42
N ALA A 47 8.54 8.85 -2.02
CA ALA A 47 8.36 8.31 -3.36
C ALA A 47 9.14 7.02 -3.57
N ILE A 48 8.62 6.17 -4.46
CA ILE A 48 9.33 5.04 -5.05
C ILE A 48 9.25 5.07 -6.57
N VAL A 49 10.26 4.51 -7.22
CA VAL A 49 10.30 4.27 -8.66
C VAL A 49 10.36 2.77 -8.91
N LEU A 50 9.33 2.25 -9.57
CA LEU A 50 9.33 0.93 -10.17
C LEU A 50 10.13 0.99 -11.48
N SER A 51 11.21 0.22 -11.57
CA SER A 51 12.10 0.18 -12.74
C SER A 51 12.60 -1.25 -12.99
N ASP A 52 13.76 -1.43 -13.64
CA ASP A 52 14.43 -2.72 -13.85
C ASP A 52 15.44 -3.09 -12.75
N GLY A 53 15.34 -2.47 -11.57
CA GLY A 53 16.34 -2.58 -10.52
C GLY A 53 16.28 -3.88 -9.70
N TYR A 54 15.09 -4.49 -9.56
CA TYR A 54 14.89 -5.68 -8.76
C TYR A 54 13.96 -6.67 -9.47
N GLU A 55 14.38 -7.92 -9.54
CA GLU A 55 13.63 -8.99 -10.22
C GLU A 55 12.43 -9.49 -9.42
N ASP A 56 12.37 -9.16 -8.13
CA ASP A 56 11.34 -9.59 -7.21
C ASP A 56 10.14 -8.63 -7.14
N ASP A 57 10.18 -7.47 -7.80
CA ASP A 57 9.05 -6.53 -7.81
C ASP A 57 7.79 -7.14 -8.45
N GLU A 58 6.64 -6.91 -7.81
CA GLU A 58 5.33 -7.34 -8.29
C GLU A 58 4.37 -6.15 -8.33
N ASP A 59 3.82 -5.84 -9.51
CA ASP A 59 2.95 -4.69 -9.74
C ASP A 59 1.59 -5.15 -10.29
N TRP A 60 0.56 -5.06 -9.45
CA TRP A 60 -0.84 -5.36 -9.80
C TRP A 60 -1.69 -4.08 -9.92
N GLY A 61 -1.07 -2.92 -10.12
CA GLY A 61 -1.78 -1.64 -10.21
C GLY A 61 -2.00 -1.08 -8.82
N ASP A 62 -3.18 -1.33 -8.25
CA ASP A 62 -3.57 -0.80 -6.95
C ASP A 62 -2.81 -1.44 -5.78
N TYR A 63 -2.16 -2.58 -6.03
CA TYR A 63 -1.36 -3.32 -5.07
C TYR A 63 0.03 -3.54 -5.66
N ILE A 64 1.06 -3.32 -4.86
CA ILE A 64 2.45 -3.50 -5.25
C ILE A 64 3.17 -4.26 -4.12
N ILE A 65 3.93 -5.31 -4.44
CA ILE A 65 5.01 -5.76 -3.56
C ILE A 65 6.32 -5.21 -4.12
N TYR A 66 6.90 -4.27 -3.37
CA TYR A 66 8.13 -3.59 -3.72
C TYR A 66 9.32 -4.21 -2.99
N THR A 67 10.44 -4.33 -3.69
CA THR A 67 11.70 -4.79 -3.11
C THR A 67 12.49 -3.61 -2.55
N GLY A 68 12.97 -3.73 -1.32
CA GLY A 68 13.85 -2.75 -0.70
C GLY A 68 15.14 -2.54 -1.50
N HIS A 69 15.86 -1.47 -1.16
CA HIS A 69 17.17 -1.20 -1.74
C HIS A 69 18.31 -1.84 -0.95
N GLY A 70 19.37 -2.21 -1.65
CA GLY A 70 20.62 -2.72 -1.08
C GLY A 70 20.99 -4.09 -1.60
N GLY A 71 22.23 -4.49 -1.38
CA GLY A 71 22.76 -5.79 -1.79
C GLY A 71 22.80 -6.05 -3.30
N ASN A 72 22.56 -5.05 -4.15
CA ASN A 72 22.72 -5.16 -5.60
C ASN A 72 24.08 -4.64 -6.06
N ASP A 73 24.67 -5.34 -7.00
CA ASP A 73 25.83 -4.84 -7.71
C ASP A 73 25.44 -3.64 -8.60
N SER A 74 26.21 -2.56 -8.49
CA SER A 74 25.89 -1.28 -9.14
C SER A 74 25.90 -1.37 -10.66
N SER A 75 26.69 -2.29 -11.23
CA SER A 75 26.90 -2.44 -12.66
C SER A 75 25.87 -3.39 -13.30
N SER A 76 25.69 -4.57 -12.73
CA SER A 76 24.84 -5.64 -13.26
C SER A 76 23.39 -5.56 -12.78
N LYS A 77 23.12 -4.76 -11.75
CA LYS A 77 21.82 -4.66 -11.05
C LYS A 77 21.34 -5.97 -10.41
N LYS A 78 22.18 -7.01 -10.39
CA LYS A 78 21.87 -8.28 -9.75
C LYS A 78 22.04 -8.19 -8.24
N GLN A 79 21.19 -8.88 -7.50
CA GLN A 79 21.35 -9.09 -6.06
C GLN A 79 22.57 -10.00 -5.83
N VAL A 80 23.52 -9.53 -5.03
CA VAL A 80 24.79 -10.21 -4.70
C VAL A 80 25.03 -10.32 -3.19
N ASP A 81 24.18 -9.70 -2.38
CA ASP A 81 24.24 -9.73 -0.92
C ASP A 81 22.85 -9.59 -0.29
N HIS A 82 22.74 -9.82 1.01
CA HIS A 82 21.53 -9.56 1.79
C HIS A 82 21.21 -8.07 1.88
N GLN A 83 19.91 -7.74 1.90
CA GLN A 83 19.45 -6.40 2.22
C GLN A 83 19.41 -6.18 3.74
N SER A 84 19.28 -4.90 4.13
CA SER A 84 19.22 -4.50 5.53
C SER A 84 18.11 -3.48 5.77
N TRP A 85 17.45 -3.57 6.92
CA TRP A 85 16.51 -2.57 7.42
C TRP A 85 17.19 -1.25 7.79
N ASP A 86 18.49 -1.26 8.07
CA ASP A 86 19.26 -0.04 8.37
C ASP A 86 19.58 0.78 7.12
N SER A 87 19.40 0.21 5.94
CA SER A 87 19.55 0.94 4.68
C SER A 87 18.56 2.13 4.65
N PRO A 88 19.01 3.38 4.38
CA PRO A 88 18.21 4.59 4.61
C PRO A 88 16.82 4.60 3.96
N GLY A 89 16.69 4.15 2.71
CA GLY A 89 15.41 4.03 2.01
C GLY A 89 14.47 2.96 2.59
N ASN A 90 15.00 1.81 3.05
CA ASN A 90 14.19 0.73 3.62
C ASN A 90 13.64 1.19 4.96
N LYS A 91 14.52 1.76 5.81
CA LYS A 91 14.14 2.42 7.05
C LYS A 91 13.10 3.52 6.81
N GLY A 92 13.27 4.31 5.75
CA GLY A 92 12.31 5.35 5.36
C GLY A 92 10.93 4.80 5.02
N LEU A 93 10.84 3.69 4.29
CA LEU A 93 9.55 3.03 4.00
C LEU A 93 8.89 2.45 5.26
N VAL A 94 9.67 1.90 6.19
CA VAL A 94 9.17 1.47 7.51
C VAL A 94 8.59 2.65 8.29
N VAL A 95 9.29 3.79 8.32
CA VAL A 95 8.78 5.01 8.95
C VAL A 95 7.50 5.51 8.27
N SER A 96 7.43 5.45 6.93
CA SER A 96 6.21 5.81 6.20
C SER A 96 5.03 4.92 6.55
N GLN A 97 5.23 3.61 6.74
CA GLN A 97 4.18 2.73 7.25
C GLN A 97 3.74 3.14 8.65
N GLN A 98 4.68 3.28 9.59
CA GLN A 98 4.37 3.59 10.99
C GLN A 98 3.60 4.91 11.14
N ARG A 99 3.94 5.89 10.31
CA ARG A 99 3.33 7.23 10.31
C ARG A 99 2.19 7.39 9.31
N GLN A 100 1.83 6.34 8.58
CA GLN A 100 0.78 6.38 7.55
C GLN A 100 1.02 7.50 6.51
N LEU A 101 2.27 7.67 6.07
CA LEU A 101 2.67 8.73 5.14
C LEU A 101 2.42 8.32 3.68
N PRO A 102 2.08 9.28 2.79
CA PRO A 102 1.92 9.01 1.37
C PRO A 102 3.24 8.76 0.67
N VAL A 103 3.24 7.70 -0.13
CA VAL A 103 4.32 7.33 -1.03
C VAL A 103 3.84 7.51 -2.46
N ARG A 104 4.44 8.46 -3.18
CA ARG A 104 4.25 8.59 -4.62
C ARG A 104 4.83 7.38 -5.32
N VAL A 105 4.07 6.75 -6.20
CA VAL A 105 4.57 5.66 -7.05
C VAL A 105 4.84 6.20 -8.45
N ILE A 106 6.04 5.97 -8.97
CA ILE A 106 6.40 6.29 -10.34
C ILE A 106 6.77 4.99 -11.07
N ARG A 107 6.15 4.73 -12.22
CA ARG A 107 6.47 3.57 -13.06
C ARG A 107 7.38 4.00 -14.21
N GLY A 108 8.58 3.44 -14.27
CA GLY A 108 9.53 3.68 -15.36
C GLY A 108 9.38 2.67 -16.50
N PHE A 109 9.72 3.07 -17.72
CA PHE A 109 9.58 2.24 -18.92
C PHE A 109 10.34 0.90 -18.91
N LYS A 110 11.40 0.80 -18.09
CA LYS A 110 12.16 -0.44 -17.93
C LYS A 110 11.52 -1.44 -16.97
N HIS A 111 10.54 -1.01 -16.17
CA HIS A 111 9.80 -1.90 -15.29
C HIS A 111 8.91 -2.83 -16.12
N LYS A 112 9.07 -4.15 -15.94
CA LYS A 112 8.41 -5.20 -16.73
C LYS A 112 6.94 -5.41 -16.30
N SER A 113 6.12 -4.38 -16.39
CA SER A 113 4.68 -4.39 -16.11
C SER A 113 3.92 -3.81 -17.29
N LYS A 114 2.69 -4.28 -17.51
CA LYS A 114 1.75 -3.70 -18.49
C LYS A 114 1.31 -2.28 -18.11
N LEU A 115 1.52 -1.90 -16.85
CA LEU A 115 1.15 -0.60 -16.30
C LEU A 115 2.24 0.46 -16.50
N SER A 116 3.45 0.03 -16.87
CA SER A 116 4.56 0.92 -17.20
C SER A 116 4.34 1.62 -18.54
N PRO A 117 4.86 2.85 -18.71
CA PRO A 117 4.83 3.52 -20.00
C PRO A 117 5.80 2.85 -20.99
N ILE A 118 5.58 3.06 -22.29
CA ILE A 118 6.48 2.58 -23.36
C ILE A 118 7.84 3.29 -23.31
N SER A 119 7.85 4.56 -22.87
CA SER A 119 9.05 5.38 -22.70
C SER A 119 8.90 6.30 -21.49
N GLY A 120 10.02 6.76 -20.93
CA GLY A 120 10.03 7.68 -19.80
C GLY A 120 9.45 7.08 -18.51
N TYR A 121 8.70 7.91 -17.78
CA TYR A 121 8.16 7.63 -16.46
C TYR A 121 6.70 8.07 -16.39
N LYS A 122 5.87 7.37 -15.63
CA LYS A 122 4.47 7.69 -15.42
C LYS A 122 4.18 7.76 -13.93
N TYR A 123 3.55 8.85 -13.49
CA TYR A 123 3.11 8.98 -12.11
C TYR A 123 1.87 8.12 -11.86
N GLY A 124 1.98 7.14 -10.97
CA GLY A 124 0.93 6.16 -10.65
C GLY A 124 0.06 6.52 -9.45
N GLY A 125 0.21 7.73 -8.88
CA GLY A 125 -0.58 8.20 -7.75
C GLY A 125 0.05 7.93 -6.38
N LEU A 126 -0.76 8.11 -5.34
CA LEU A 126 -0.37 7.96 -3.94
C LEU A 126 -0.76 6.58 -3.39
N TYR A 127 0.18 6.00 -2.65
CA TYR A 127 0.04 4.71 -1.98
C TYR A 127 0.42 4.84 -0.50
N ARG A 128 -0.02 3.88 0.29
CA ARG A 128 0.43 3.65 1.66
C ARG A 128 1.20 2.34 1.73
N VAL A 129 2.30 2.32 2.48
CA VAL A 129 2.91 1.07 2.90
C VAL A 129 2.03 0.47 3.99
N VAL A 130 1.45 -0.70 3.74
CA VAL A 130 0.53 -1.36 4.68
C VAL A 130 1.19 -2.53 5.42
N ASP A 131 2.29 -3.05 4.89
CA ASP A 131 3.04 -4.15 5.49
C ASP A 131 4.50 -4.17 5.04
N HIS A 132 5.39 -4.75 5.84
CA HIS A 132 6.78 -5.04 5.48
C HIS A 132 7.29 -6.33 6.13
N TRP A 133 8.14 -7.08 5.42
CA TRP A 133 8.73 -8.32 5.92
C TRP A 133 10.06 -8.64 5.21
N GLU A 134 10.78 -9.63 5.71
CA GLU A 134 11.92 -10.22 5.01
C GLU A 134 11.50 -11.44 4.22
N ASP A 135 12.04 -11.60 3.03
CA ASP A 135 11.81 -12.79 2.20
C ASP A 135 13.12 -13.26 1.56
N ARG A 136 13.13 -14.49 1.07
CA ARG A 136 14.24 -15.00 0.27
C ARG A 136 13.98 -14.71 -1.21
N GLY A 137 14.70 -13.74 -1.76
CA GLY A 137 14.57 -13.33 -3.16
C GLY A 137 14.98 -14.43 -4.16
N LYS A 138 14.63 -14.23 -5.43
CA LYS A 138 14.92 -15.19 -6.53
C LYS A 138 16.40 -15.53 -6.68
N SER A 139 17.28 -14.57 -6.38
CA SER A 139 18.74 -14.77 -6.35
C SER A 139 19.25 -15.48 -5.08
N GLY A 140 18.38 -15.86 -4.15
CA GLY A 140 18.71 -16.65 -2.96
C GLY A 140 19.11 -15.86 -1.71
N TYR A 141 19.18 -14.53 -1.81
CA TYR A 141 19.50 -13.60 -0.71
C TYR A 141 18.25 -13.11 0.01
N ILE A 142 18.39 -12.78 1.30
CA ILE A 142 17.37 -12.05 2.06
C ILE A 142 17.15 -10.66 1.48
N ILE A 143 15.90 -10.33 1.20
CA ILE A 143 15.45 -9.04 0.68
C ILE A 143 14.37 -8.45 1.60
N CYS A 144 14.34 -7.12 1.70
CA CYS A 144 13.25 -6.42 2.36
C CYS A 144 12.07 -6.30 1.38
N ARG A 145 10.86 -6.61 1.83
CA ARG A 145 9.63 -6.53 1.04
C ARG A 145 8.68 -5.54 1.67
N PHE A 146 7.99 -4.78 0.83
CA PHE A 146 7.00 -3.80 1.22
C PHE A 146 5.73 -4.01 0.43
N LYS A 147 4.59 -4.14 1.11
CA LYS A 147 3.28 -4.11 0.45
C LYS A 147 2.77 -2.68 0.44
N LEU A 148 2.52 -2.16 -0.76
CA LEU A 148 1.90 -0.87 -0.96
C LEU A 148 0.48 -1.04 -1.51
N VAL A 149 -0.44 -0.22 -1.03
CA VAL A 149 -1.83 -0.18 -1.49
C VAL A 149 -2.18 1.25 -1.85
N LYS A 150 -2.85 1.44 -2.99
CA LYS A 150 -3.29 2.75 -3.48
C LYS A 150 -4.23 3.40 -2.46
N GLU A 151 -4.03 4.69 -2.16
CA GLU A 151 -4.83 5.42 -1.16
C GLU A 151 -6.33 5.32 -1.46
N GLU A 152 -6.73 5.49 -2.72
CA GLU A 152 -8.14 5.43 -3.14
C GLU A 152 -8.81 4.07 -2.81
N ILE A 153 -8.04 2.98 -2.76
CA ILE A 153 -8.56 1.66 -2.39
C ILE A 153 -8.76 1.57 -0.88
N LEU A 154 -7.77 2.05 -0.11
CA LEU A 154 -7.89 2.10 1.34
C LEU A 154 -9.06 2.99 1.76
N GLU A 155 -9.22 4.15 1.15
CA GLU A 155 -10.36 5.05 1.40
C GLU A 155 -11.70 4.42 1.05
N LYS A 156 -11.78 3.61 -0.03
CA LYS A 156 -13.00 2.85 -0.37
C LYS A 156 -13.31 1.75 0.65
N ASP A 157 -12.29 1.19 1.30
CA ASP A 157 -12.48 0.24 2.40
C ASP A 157 -12.90 0.98 3.69
N TYR A 158 -12.35 2.16 3.99
CA TYR A 158 -12.76 2.97 5.16
C TYR A 158 -14.14 3.63 5.00
N THR A 159 -14.52 4.00 3.77
CA THR A 159 -15.85 4.54 3.45
C THR A 159 -16.86 3.44 3.09
N ALA A 160 -16.43 2.18 3.08
CA ALA A 160 -17.31 1.06 2.84
C ALA A 160 -18.46 1.12 3.85
N SER A 161 -19.68 1.04 3.35
CA SER A 161 -20.82 0.78 4.19
C SER A 161 -21.04 -0.72 4.28
N VAL A 162 -21.59 -1.17 5.39
CA VAL A 162 -21.91 -2.58 5.54
C VAL A 162 -23.00 -2.96 4.53
N GLY A 163 -22.78 -4.06 3.82
CA GLY A 163 -23.69 -4.61 2.82
C GLY A 163 -23.46 -6.10 2.60
N ASN A 164 -24.02 -6.65 1.54
CA ASN A 164 -23.73 -8.04 1.19
C ASN A 164 -22.29 -8.17 0.65
N GLY A 165 -21.59 -9.25 0.99
CA GLY A 165 -20.24 -9.51 0.49
C GLY A 165 -19.11 -8.79 1.24
N VAL A 166 -19.35 -8.37 2.49
CA VAL A 166 -18.35 -7.69 3.31
C VAL A 166 -18.07 -8.46 4.60
N MET A 167 -16.91 -8.18 5.17
CA MET A 167 -16.57 -8.52 6.55
C MET A 167 -16.66 -7.27 7.41
N VAL A 168 -17.16 -7.42 8.64
CA VAL A 168 -17.28 -6.35 9.63
C VAL A 168 -16.64 -6.77 10.95
N LEU A 169 -15.82 -5.90 11.53
CA LEU A 169 -15.24 -6.09 12.85
C LEU A 169 -16.10 -5.35 13.87
N LEU A 170 -16.77 -6.10 14.73
CA LEU A 170 -17.65 -5.53 15.76
C LEU A 170 -17.01 -5.66 17.14
N LYS A 171 -17.14 -4.60 17.95
CA LYS A 171 -16.72 -4.58 19.35
C LYS A 171 -17.90 -4.27 20.25
N SER A 172 -18.06 -5.06 21.31
CA SER A 172 -19.04 -4.81 22.37
C SER A 172 -18.31 -4.38 23.64
N PRO A 173 -18.91 -3.53 24.50
CA PRO A 173 -18.31 -3.15 25.78
C PRO A 173 -17.88 -4.37 26.60
N GLY A 174 -16.62 -4.38 27.04
CA GLY A 174 -16.07 -5.44 27.87
C GLY A 174 -15.80 -6.77 27.15
N ARG A 175 -15.83 -6.82 25.81
CA ARG A 175 -15.48 -8.01 25.01
C ARG A 175 -14.46 -7.68 23.93
N ASP A 176 -13.68 -8.69 23.53
CA ASP A 176 -12.79 -8.60 22.38
C ASP A 176 -13.59 -8.39 21.09
N SER A 177 -12.98 -7.69 20.14
CA SER A 177 -13.58 -7.50 18.83
C SER A 177 -13.61 -8.82 18.04
N LYS A 178 -14.65 -8.99 17.23
CA LYS A 178 -14.86 -10.21 16.44
C LYS A 178 -15.26 -9.90 15.01
N TRP A 179 -14.65 -10.63 14.07
CA TRP A 179 -15.00 -10.56 12.65
C TRP A 179 -16.28 -11.32 12.35
N PHE A 180 -17.15 -10.70 11.58
CA PHE A 180 -18.34 -11.30 10.99
C PHE A 180 -18.32 -11.13 9.48
N SER A 181 -18.85 -12.10 8.72
CA SER A 181 -19.01 -11.98 7.27
C SER A 181 -20.49 -11.98 6.89
N ILE A 182 -20.90 -11.07 6.01
CA ILE A 182 -22.31 -10.90 5.65
C ILE A 182 -22.55 -11.46 4.25
N GLY A 183 -23.32 -12.55 4.19
CA GLY A 183 -23.71 -13.23 2.95
C GLY A 183 -22.57 -13.85 2.14
N VAL A 184 -21.35 -13.87 2.68
CA VAL A 184 -20.19 -14.58 2.13
C VAL A 184 -19.56 -15.50 3.16
N ASP A 185 -18.92 -16.55 2.67
CA ASP A 185 -18.13 -17.47 3.48
C ASP A 185 -16.68 -16.99 3.50
N ALA A 186 -16.28 -16.39 4.62
CA ALA A 186 -14.95 -15.82 4.80
C ALA A 186 -14.22 -16.56 5.94
N PRO A 187 -12.98 -17.03 5.71
CA PRO A 187 -12.23 -17.74 6.72
C PRO A 187 -11.96 -16.82 7.92
N ARG A 188 -12.06 -17.38 9.14
CA ARG A 188 -11.83 -16.68 10.42
C ARG A 188 -12.83 -15.57 10.74
N ALA A 189 -14.00 -15.57 10.09
CA ALA A 189 -15.13 -14.70 10.43
C ALA A 189 -16.37 -15.54 10.78
N GLN A 190 -17.20 -15.04 11.71
CA GLN A 190 -18.50 -15.65 11.96
C GLN A 190 -19.48 -15.24 10.86
N ARG A 191 -19.95 -16.22 10.08
CA ARG A 191 -20.90 -15.96 9.00
C ARG A 191 -22.26 -15.51 9.55
N ILE A 192 -22.79 -14.46 8.95
CA ILE A 192 -24.13 -13.92 9.14
C ILE A 192 -24.84 -13.99 7.78
N SER A 193 -26.06 -14.54 7.75
CA SER A 193 -26.90 -14.47 6.55
C SER A 193 -27.28 -13.02 6.26
N SER A 194 -27.22 -12.61 4.98
CA SER A 194 -27.64 -11.28 4.52
C SER A 194 -29.11 -10.98 4.86
N GLU A 195 -29.94 -12.01 5.04
CA GLU A 195 -31.36 -11.86 5.39
C GLU A 195 -31.62 -11.74 6.89
N SER A 196 -30.60 -11.96 7.73
CA SER A 196 -30.77 -11.91 9.19
C SER A 196 -31.08 -10.49 9.67
N LYS A 197 -31.82 -10.38 10.78
CA LYS A 197 -32.09 -9.08 11.44
C LYS A 197 -30.81 -8.31 11.78
N MET A 198 -29.75 -9.03 12.12
CA MET A 198 -28.43 -8.45 12.38
C MET A 198 -27.83 -7.81 11.12
N ALA A 199 -27.83 -8.52 10.00
CA ALA A 199 -27.36 -7.97 8.72
C ALA A 199 -28.19 -6.76 8.27
N GLN A 200 -29.52 -6.81 8.42
CA GLN A 200 -30.42 -5.70 8.08
C GLN A 200 -30.11 -4.43 8.89
N LEU A 201 -29.88 -4.56 10.20
CA LEU A 201 -29.55 -3.42 11.06
C LEU A 201 -28.14 -2.86 10.81
N LEU A 202 -27.22 -3.74 10.43
CA LEU A 202 -25.87 -3.36 10.02
C LEU A 202 -25.86 -2.64 8.67
N THR A 203 -26.79 -2.94 7.77
CA THR A 203 -26.80 -2.42 6.39
C THR A 203 -26.68 -0.90 6.33
N ASN A 204 -25.84 -0.40 5.44
CA ASN A 204 -25.50 1.01 5.24
C ASN A 204 -24.76 1.72 6.38
N LYS A 205 -24.47 1.02 7.49
CA LYS A 205 -23.63 1.56 8.57
C LYS A 205 -22.17 1.66 8.15
N LYS A 206 -21.43 2.59 8.76
CA LYS A 206 -20.03 2.88 8.48
C LYS A 206 -19.16 2.58 9.69
N VAL A 207 -17.84 2.59 9.50
CA VAL A 207 -16.88 2.55 10.62
C VAL A 207 -17.18 3.71 11.58
N GLY A 208 -17.19 3.41 12.88
CA GLY A 208 -17.56 4.34 13.96
C GLY A 208 -19.05 4.35 14.33
N ASP A 209 -19.93 3.81 13.49
CA ASP A 209 -21.34 3.70 13.85
C ASP A 209 -21.51 2.68 14.99
N THR A 210 -22.40 3.02 15.93
CA THR A 210 -22.83 2.12 17.00
C THR A 210 -24.21 1.55 16.69
N ILE A 211 -24.40 0.26 16.95
CA ILE A 211 -25.64 -0.47 16.70
C ILE A 211 -26.03 -1.19 17.98
N ASP A 212 -27.27 -1.03 18.41
CA ASP A 212 -27.73 -1.67 19.62
C ASP A 212 -28.43 -3.01 19.33
N PHE A 213 -27.83 -4.08 19.85
CA PHE A 213 -28.42 -5.42 19.93
C PHE A 213 -28.64 -5.83 21.40
N GLY A 214 -29.02 -4.87 22.26
CA GLY A 214 -29.19 -5.03 23.70
C GLY A 214 -27.91 -4.84 24.52
N ASN A 215 -26.73 -4.81 23.86
CA ASN A 215 -25.43 -4.62 24.52
C ASN A 215 -24.56 -3.52 23.87
N GLY A 216 -25.02 -2.87 22.79
CA GLY A 216 -24.21 -1.94 21.99
C GLY A 216 -23.01 -2.58 21.27
N PHE A 217 -22.89 -2.33 19.97
CA PHE A 217 -21.78 -2.77 19.14
C PHE A 217 -21.24 -1.60 18.33
N GLU A 218 -19.94 -1.36 18.41
CA GLU A 218 -19.23 -0.39 17.57
C GLU A 218 -18.65 -1.11 16.35
N ILE A 219 -18.83 -0.54 15.16
CA ILE A 219 -18.16 -1.00 13.95
C ILE A 219 -16.75 -0.42 13.92
N LEU A 220 -15.75 -1.27 14.11
CA LEU A 220 -14.34 -0.86 14.09
C LEU A 220 -13.74 -0.87 12.69
N GLU A 221 -14.21 -1.77 11.83
CA GLU A 221 -13.65 -1.96 10.50
C GLU A 221 -14.65 -2.63 9.56
N ILE A 222 -14.64 -2.24 8.30
CA ILE A 222 -15.42 -2.86 7.22
C ILE A 222 -14.43 -3.21 6.11
N ARG A 223 -14.49 -4.44 5.59
CA ARG A 223 -13.66 -4.90 4.48
C ARG A 223 -14.54 -5.53 3.41
N LYS A 224 -14.35 -5.16 2.15
CA LYS A 224 -14.96 -5.92 1.06
C LYS A 224 -14.30 -7.30 0.98
N TYR A 225 -15.11 -8.34 0.97
CA TYR A 225 -14.61 -9.70 0.76
C TYR A 225 -14.87 -10.10 -0.69
N LEU A 226 -13.82 -9.98 -1.51
CA LEU A 226 -13.84 -10.51 -2.86
C LEU A 226 -13.62 -12.03 -2.76
N SER A 227 -14.68 -12.82 -2.89
CA SER A 227 -14.53 -14.27 -3.07
C SER A 227 -13.74 -14.50 -4.36
N LYS A 228 -12.63 -15.23 -4.27
CA LYS A 228 -11.99 -15.80 -5.46
C LYS A 228 -12.95 -16.76 -6.16
#